data_AF-A0AA88VDV3-F1
#
_entry.id   AF-A0AA88VDV3-F1
#
_cell.length_a   1.000
_cell.length_b   1.000
_cell.length_c   1.000
_cell.angle_alpha   90.00
_cell.angle_beta   90.00
_cell.angle_gamma   90.00
#
_symmetry.space_group_name_H-M   'P 1'
#
loop_
_entity.id
_entity.type
_entity.pdbx_description
1 polymer ?
#
loop_
_entity_poly.entity_id
_entity_poly.type
_entity_poly.pdbx_seq_one_letter_code
_entity_poly.pdbx_strand_id
1 'polypeptide(L)'
;TPLLNFAAVLEDPVISICRNDGWATSTPVADQFRSDGIVVTGPAYGVRSVRADGSDARALYSAVHEARKMAISGKAPVLTYN
;
A
#
# COMPACT_ATOMS: atom_id res chain seq x y z
N THR A 1 7.14 -6.37 4.39
CA THR A 1 6.41 -7.02 5.50
C THR A 1 6.95 -6.69 6.89
N PRO A 2 8.27 -6.76 7.21
CA PRO A 2 8.77 -6.37 8.54
C PRO A 2 8.57 -4.89 8.83
N LEU A 3 8.91 -4.03 7.86
CA LEU A 3 8.76 -2.58 7.96
C LEU A 3 7.31 -2.15 8.25
N LEU A 4 6.32 -2.86 7.69
CA LEU A 4 4.92 -2.53 7.87
C LEU A 4 4.43 -2.88 9.27
N ASN A 5 4.91 -3.99 9.82
CA ASN A 5 4.65 -4.36 11.21
C ASN A 5 5.30 -3.38 12.19
N PHE A 6 6.54 -2.96 11.94
CA PHE A 6 7.20 -1.95 12.78
C PHE A 6 6.49 -0.60 12.69
N ALA A 7 6.13 -0.13 11.49
CA ALA A 7 5.40 1.12 11.33
C ALA A 7 4.01 1.08 12.00
N ALA A 8 3.36 -0.08 12.03
CA ALA A 8 2.10 -0.28 12.75
C ALA A 8 2.28 -0.22 14.28
N VAL A 9 3.33 -0.85 14.81
CA VAL A 9 3.58 -0.92 16.26
C VAL A 9 4.14 0.40 16.81
N LEU A 10 4.97 1.09 16.04
CA LEU A 10 5.62 2.34 16.42
C LEU A 10 4.77 3.58 16.10
N GLU A 11 3.63 3.40 15.43
CA GLU A 11 2.78 4.49 14.93
C GLU A 11 3.55 5.51 14.07
N ASP A 12 4.59 5.05 13.38
CA ASP A 12 5.46 5.90 12.58
C ASP A 12 4.71 6.48 11.35
N PRO A 13 4.95 7.74 10.98
CA PRO A 13 4.30 8.40 9.84
C PRO A 13 4.90 7.95 8.50
N VAL A 14 4.86 6.65 8.21
CA VAL A 14 5.44 6.02 7.01
C VAL A 14 4.33 5.63 6.05
N ILE A 15 4.51 5.97 4.77
CA ILE A 15 3.62 5.56 3.67
C ILE A 15 4.34 4.49 2.86
N SER A 16 3.80 3.28 2.81
CA SER A 16 4.33 2.22 1.94
C SER A 16 3.63 2.26 0.59
N ILE A 17 4.40 2.38 -0.49
CA ILE A 17 3.87 2.47 -1.85
C ILE A 17 4.25 1.20 -2.61
N CYS A 18 3.27 0.54 -3.22
CA CYS A 18 3.48 -0.64 -4.04
C CYS A 18 2.81 -0.49 -5.42
N ARG A 19 3.61 -0.60 -6.47
CA ARG A 19 3.13 -0.67 -7.86
C ARG A 19 2.87 -2.13 -8.21
N ASN A 20 1.67 -2.41 -8.70
CA ASN A 20 1.24 -3.73 -9.13
C ASN A 20 0.92 -3.70 -10.62
N ASP A 21 1.96 -3.81 -11.45
CA ASP A 21 1.85 -3.90 -12.90
C ASP A 21 1.62 -5.34 -13.41
N GLY A 22 1.34 -6.28 -12.51
CA GLY A 22 0.98 -7.65 -12.82
C GLY A 22 2.15 -8.61 -13.05
N TRP A 23 3.40 -8.12 -13.00
CA TRP A 23 4.60 -8.90 -13.32
C TRP A 23 5.76 -8.57 -12.39
N ALA A 24 6.59 -9.56 -12.07
CA ALA A 24 7.93 -9.33 -11.56
C ALA A 24 8.90 -10.13 -12.42
N THR A 25 9.64 -9.42 -13.28
CA THR A 25 10.58 -9.96 -14.27
C THR A 25 9.91 -10.91 -15.28
N SER A 26 9.62 -12.15 -14.89
CA SER A 26 8.98 -13.18 -15.71
C SER A 26 7.84 -13.89 -14.98
N THR A 27 7.60 -13.55 -13.71
CA THR A 27 6.61 -14.22 -12.87
C THR A 27 5.31 -13.39 -12.86
N PRO A 28 4.17 -13.93 -13.31
CA PRO A 28 2.89 -13.24 -13.25
C PRO A 28 2.40 -13.12 -11.80
N VAL A 29 1.54 -12.13 -11.52
CA VAL A 29 1.05 -11.85 -10.15
C VAL A 29 0.36 -13.05 -9.50
N ALA A 30 -0.26 -13.93 -10.28
CA ALA A 30 -0.94 -15.14 -9.81
C ALA A 30 0.01 -16.16 -9.15
N ASP A 31 1.29 -16.15 -9.55
CA ASP A 31 2.34 -16.97 -8.95
C ASP A 31 3.06 -16.25 -7.80
N GLN A 32 2.85 -14.93 -7.64
CA GLN A 32 3.42 -14.13 -6.55
C GLN A 32 2.50 -14.05 -5.34
N PHE A 33 1.19 -13.87 -5.59
CA PHE A 33 0.18 -13.70 -4.55
C PHE A 33 -1.09 -14.45 -4.93
N ARG A 34 -1.66 -15.19 -3.97
CA ARG A 34 -3.01 -15.74 -4.08
C ARG A 34 -4.08 -14.83 -3.49
N SER A 35 -3.68 -13.77 -2.78
CA SER A 35 -4.56 -12.73 -2.26
C SER A 35 -4.88 -11.68 -3.33
N ASP A 36 -5.83 -10.79 -3.04
CA ASP A 36 -6.14 -9.61 -3.86
C ASP A 36 -5.00 -8.56 -3.80
N GLY A 37 -3.83 -8.95 -4.30
CA GLY A 37 -2.58 -8.19 -4.28
C GLY A 37 -2.06 -7.91 -2.87
N ILE A 38 -1.18 -6.89 -2.79
CA ILE A 38 -0.55 -6.42 -1.55
C ILE A 38 -1.52 -5.62 -0.67
N VAL A 39 -2.65 -5.16 -1.21
CA VAL A 39 -3.63 -4.32 -0.49
C VAL A 39 -4.21 -5.04 0.73
N VAL A 40 -4.33 -6.36 0.67
CA VAL A 40 -4.85 -7.19 1.77
C VAL A 40 -3.88 -7.24 2.95
N THR A 41 -2.59 -6.97 2.73
CA THR A 41 -1.59 -7.01 3.81
C THR A 41 -1.75 -5.89 4.82
N GLY A 42 -2.19 -4.69 4.43
CA GLY A 42 -2.37 -3.58 5.38
C GLY A 42 -3.32 -3.94 6.54
N PRO A 43 -4.58 -4.34 6.29
CA PRO A 43 -5.49 -4.73 7.35
C PRO A 43 -4.96 -5.85 8.25
N ALA A 44 -4.17 -6.78 7.70
CA ALA A 44 -3.55 -7.85 8.47
C ALA A 44 -2.53 -7.35 9.51
N TYR A 45 -1.92 -6.19 9.27
CA TYR A 45 -1.01 -5.51 10.20
C TYR A 45 -1.66 -4.35 10.96
N GLY A 46 -3.00 -4.19 10.90
CA GLY A 46 -3.69 -3.06 11.54
C GLY A 46 -3.50 -1.72 10.82
N VAL A 47 -2.98 -1.76 9.60
CA VAL A 47 -2.67 -0.61 8.75
C VAL A 47 -3.78 -0.39 7.72
N ARG A 48 -4.17 0.86 7.45
CA ARG A 48 -5.13 1.15 6.38
C ARG A 48 -4.49 1.00 5.01
N SER A 49 -5.15 0.23 4.13
CA SER A 49 -4.76 0.11 2.72
C SER A 49 -5.64 0.96 1.81
N VAL A 50 -5.02 1.58 0.81
CA VAL A 50 -5.69 2.32 -0.27
C VAL A 50 -5.26 1.73 -1.61
N ARG A 51 -6.22 1.52 -2.51
CA ARG A 51 -5.96 1.17 -3.92
C ARG A 51 -6.25 2.39 -4.79
N ALA A 52 -5.33 2.75 -5.67
CA ALA A 52 -5.49 3.83 -6.65
C ALA A 52 -5.20 3.31 -8.07
N ASP A 53 -5.72 3.99 -9.08
CA ASP A 53 -5.38 3.75 -10.48
C ASP A 53 -4.06 4.45 -10.80
N GLY A 54 -3.03 3.73 -11.22
CA GLY A 54 -1.74 4.32 -11.57
C GLY A 54 -1.71 4.98 -12.94
N SER A 55 -2.73 4.78 -13.78
CA SER A 55 -2.89 5.48 -15.05
C SER A 55 -3.49 6.88 -14.91
N ASP A 56 -4.17 7.16 -13.79
CA ASP A 56 -4.72 8.47 -13.45
C ASP A 56 -3.85 9.18 -12.41
N ALA A 57 -3.08 10.18 -12.87
CA ALA A 57 -2.22 11.00 -12.02
C ALA A 57 -3.00 11.73 -10.90
N ARG A 58 -4.28 12.07 -11.14
CA ARG A 58 -5.13 12.74 -10.14
C ARG A 58 -5.60 11.76 -9.09
N ALA A 59 -5.94 10.53 -9.47
CA ALA A 59 -6.26 9.47 -8.52
C ALA A 59 -5.06 9.14 -7.61
N LEU A 60 -3.85 9.04 -8.18
CA LEU A 60 -2.60 8.89 -7.43
C LEU A 60 -2.38 10.04 -6.45
N TYR A 61 -2.51 11.29 -6.92
CA TYR A 61 -2.33 12.46 -6.06
C TYR A 61 -3.32 12.47 -4.89
N SER A 62 -4.60 12.22 -5.17
CA SER A 62 -5.63 12.14 -4.13
C SER A 62 -5.34 11.02 -3.13
N ALA A 63 -4.93 9.84 -3.61
CA ALA A 63 -4.62 8.71 -2.74
C ALA A 63 -3.40 8.96 -1.85
N VAL A 64 -2.34 9.56 -2.39
CA VAL A 64 -1.15 9.97 -1.61
C VAL A 64 -1.51 11.08 -0.62
N HIS A 65 -2.34 12.05 -1.03
CA HIS A 65 -2.77 13.14 -0.15
C HIS A 65 -3.57 12.63 1.05
N GLU A 66 -4.49 11.69 0.83
CA GLU A 66 -5.24 11.05 1.92
C GLU A 66 -4.35 10.14 2.77
N ALA A 67 -3.45 9.36 2.16
CA ALA A 67 -2.48 8.55 2.90
C ALA A 67 -1.59 9.43 3.80
N ARG A 68 -1.14 10.60 3.32
CA ARG A 68 -0.38 11.56 4.11
C ARG A 68 -1.16 12.06 5.32
N LYS A 69 -2.44 12.41 5.17
CA LYS A 69 -3.28 12.82 6.32
C LYS A 69 -3.38 11.70 7.35
N MET A 70 -3.52 10.45 6.90
CA MET A 70 -3.58 9.29 7.79
C MET A 70 -2.26 9.04 8.52
N ALA A 71 -1.13 9.12 7.80
CA ALA A 71 0.21 8.97 8.38
C ALA A 71 0.47 10.01 9.48
N ILE A 72 0.07 11.27 9.26
CA ILE A 72 0.22 12.34 10.26
C ILE A 72 -0.68 12.09 11.49
N SER A 73 -1.82 11.41 11.32
CA SER A 73 -2.70 11.03 12.43
C SER A 73 -2.25 9.79 13.22
N GLY A 74 -1.01 9.32 13.03
CA GLY A 74 -0.45 8.14 13.70
C GLY A 74 -0.88 6.80 13.08
N LYS A 75 -1.45 6.81 11.88
CA LYS A 75 -1.89 5.60 11.17
C LYS A 75 -1.00 5.41 9.95
N ALA A 76 0.06 4.60 10.10
CA ALA A 76 0.90 4.18 8.98
C ALA A 76 0.01 3.59 7.86
N PRO A 77 -0.09 4.19 6.67
CA PRO A 77 -0.95 3.71 5.60
C PRO A 77 -0.16 2.95 4.51
N VAL A 78 -0.82 1.98 3.90
CA VAL A 78 -0.35 1.30 2.67
C VAL A 78 -1.10 1.88 1.49
N LEU A 79 -0.36 2.28 0.46
CA LEU A 79 -0.89 2.66 -0.84
C LEU A 79 -0.45 1.63 -1.88
N THR A 80 -1.40 1.10 -2.62
CA THR A 80 -1.15 0.24 -3.78
C THR A 80 -1.76 0.88 -5.01
N TYR A 81 -1.07 0.84 -6.15
CA TYR A 81 -1.64 1.22 -7.43
C TYR A 81 -1.17 0.30 -8.55
N ASN A 82 -1.95 0.22 -9.62
CA ASN A 82 -1.66 -0.55 -10.84
C ASN A 82 -1.00 0.31 -11.91
#